data_AF-A0A954CEE0-F1
#
_entry.id   AF-A0A954CEE0-F1
#
_cell.length_a   1.000
_cell.length_b   1.000
_cell.length_c   1.000
_cell.angle_alpha   90.00
_cell.angle_beta   90.00
_cell.angle_gamma   90.00
#
_symmetry.space_group_name_H-M   'P 1'
#
loop_
_entity.id
_entity.type
_entity.pdbx_description
1 polymer ?
#
loop_
_entity_poly.entity_id
_entity_poly.type
_entity_poly.pdbx_seq_one_letter_code
_entity_poly.pdbx_strand_id
1 'polypeptide(L)'
;MNTLAKLWRVVDGVLAFGMRAICLACISGLFLILLGMVLIRFLPVATLSWSSEVIELLFAWMVFVGAAALWRANDHFRIDSILLRLDVTPLGPAMRIMVEAIAFVFVALFTYYTWNLLMRAGGTSPILDWPRELWYVCMPLSGAIMAIYSLRNACNLARRHRAGSPRQVPQPHPNLHPNLDKGPDPAAAETPVAGPSDSTPIPPLVEPARKRRAS
;
A
#
# COMPACT_ATOMS: atom_id res chain seq x y z
N MET A 1 29.18 4.49 -18.39
CA MET A 1 28.37 3.57 -17.56
C MET A 1 26.97 4.14 -17.22
N ASN A 2 26.40 5.02 -18.05
CA ASN A 2 25.26 5.87 -17.65
C ASN A 2 23.98 5.63 -18.47
N THR A 3 24.02 4.79 -19.50
CA THR A 3 22.91 4.55 -20.42
C THR A 3 21.90 3.54 -19.86
N LEU A 4 22.35 2.43 -19.28
CA LEU A 4 21.50 1.41 -18.66
C LEU A 4 20.66 1.98 -17.49
N ALA A 5 21.28 2.74 -16.59
CA ALA A 5 20.57 3.35 -15.46
C ALA A 5 19.63 4.50 -15.90
N LYS A 6 19.88 5.14 -17.04
CA LYS A 6 18.94 6.12 -17.63
C LYS A 6 17.75 5.39 -18.26
N LEU A 7 18.02 4.32 -19.02
CA LEU A 7 17.00 3.51 -19.69
C LEU A 7 16.00 2.96 -18.67
N TRP A 8 16.47 2.36 -17.57
CA TRP A 8 15.61 1.85 -16.52
C TRP A 8 14.70 2.92 -15.89
N ARG A 9 15.24 4.12 -15.63
CA ARG A 9 14.44 5.22 -15.08
C ARG A 9 13.39 5.74 -16.05
N VAL A 10 13.72 5.77 -17.33
CA VAL A 10 12.76 6.17 -18.39
C VAL A 10 11.67 5.11 -18.51
N VAL A 11 12.02 3.82 -18.55
CA VAL A 11 11.03 2.72 -18.58
C VAL A 11 10.12 2.76 -17.37
N ASP A 12 10.68 2.92 -16.18
CA ASP A 12 9.94 3.08 -14.92
C ASP A 12 8.95 4.26 -14.99
N GLY A 13 9.39 5.39 -15.56
CA GLY A 13 8.59 6.60 -15.72
C GLY A 13 7.47 6.44 -16.74
N VAL A 14 7.77 5.87 -17.91
CA VAL A 14 6.80 5.59 -18.96
C VAL A 14 5.77 4.57 -18.49
N LEU A 15 6.18 3.52 -17.81
CA LEU A 15 5.26 2.52 -17.26
C LEU A 15 4.36 3.13 -16.20
N ALA A 16 4.90 3.96 -15.30
CA ALA A 16 4.10 4.67 -14.29
C ALA A 16 3.09 5.64 -14.91
N PHE A 17 3.50 6.37 -15.95
CA PHE A 17 2.61 7.25 -16.69
C PHE A 17 1.51 6.46 -17.41
N GLY A 18 1.88 5.38 -18.11
CA GLY A 18 0.94 4.49 -18.81
C GLY A 18 -0.09 3.89 -17.87
N MET A 19 0.34 3.32 -16.74
CA MET A 19 -0.59 2.75 -15.74
C MET A 19 -1.58 3.79 -15.20
N ARG A 20 -1.10 5.01 -14.89
CA ARG A 20 -1.97 6.11 -14.44
C ARG A 20 -2.97 6.52 -15.51
N ALA A 21 -2.51 6.70 -16.75
CA ALA A 21 -3.36 7.07 -17.88
C ALA A 21 -4.43 6.01 -18.14
N ILE A 22 -4.07 4.71 -18.08
CA ILE A 22 -5.02 3.60 -18.23
C ILE A 22 -6.06 3.62 -17.10
N CYS A 23 -5.65 3.76 -15.84
CA CYS A 23 -6.61 3.84 -14.72
C CYS A 23 -7.57 5.02 -14.86
N LEU A 24 -7.05 6.20 -15.23
CA LEU A 24 -7.86 7.39 -15.50
C LEU A 24 -8.85 7.15 -16.64
N ALA A 25 -8.39 6.55 -17.74
CA ALA A 25 -9.23 6.19 -18.87
C ALA A 25 -10.34 5.22 -18.45
N CYS A 26 -10.02 4.15 -17.72
CA CYS A 26 -11.00 3.18 -17.24
C CYS A 26 -12.03 3.80 -16.29
N ILE A 27 -11.61 4.59 -15.30
CA ILE A 27 -12.53 5.28 -14.38
C ILE A 27 -13.45 6.23 -15.13
N SER A 28 -12.89 7.04 -16.04
CA SER A 28 -13.68 7.98 -16.83
C SER A 28 -14.69 7.26 -17.73
N GLY A 29 -14.31 6.15 -18.37
CA GLY A 29 -15.19 5.33 -19.18
C GLY A 29 -16.30 4.67 -18.36
N LEU A 30 -15.97 4.09 -17.20
CA LEU A 30 -16.96 3.54 -16.27
C LEU A 30 -17.97 4.60 -15.83
N PHE A 31 -17.49 5.78 -15.46
CA PHE A 31 -18.35 6.89 -15.06
C PHE A 31 -19.31 7.30 -16.18
N LEU A 32 -18.81 7.48 -17.41
CA LEU A 32 -19.65 7.87 -18.56
C LEU A 32 -20.70 6.82 -18.90
N ILE A 33 -20.34 5.53 -18.90
CA ILE A 33 -21.27 4.44 -19.20
C ILE A 33 -22.35 4.35 -18.10
N LEU A 34 -21.95 4.37 -16.82
CA LEU A 34 -22.89 4.31 -15.71
C LEU A 34 -23.81 5.53 -15.69
N LEU A 35 -23.28 6.72 -15.98
CA LEU A 35 -24.08 7.93 -16.14
C LEU A 35 -25.11 7.75 -17.27
N GLY A 36 -24.70 7.22 -18.42
CA GLY A 36 -25.61 6.89 -19.53
C GLY A 36 -26.71 5.91 -19.12
N MET A 37 -26.38 4.85 -18.37
CA MET A 37 -27.38 3.89 -17.87
C MET A 37 -28.39 4.56 -16.92
N VAL A 38 -27.92 5.46 -16.06
CA VAL A 38 -28.78 6.24 -15.16
C VAL A 38 -29.68 7.18 -15.96
N LEU A 39 -29.17 7.87 -16.99
CA LEU A 39 -29.98 8.75 -17.84
C LEU A 39 -31.08 8.00 -18.59
N ILE A 40 -30.77 6.82 -19.12
CA ILE A 40 -31.73 5.95 -19.81
C ILE A 40 -32.82 5.44 -18.88
N ARG A 41 -32.51 5.27 -17.58
CA ARG A 41 -33.52 4.96 -16.56
C ARG A 41 -34.60 6.05 -16.47
N PHE A 42 -34.22 7.32 -16.70
CA PHE A 42 -35.13 8.47 -16.64
C PHE A 42 -35.79 8.79 -17.97
N LEU A 43 -35.11 8.51 -19.08
CA LEU A 43 -35.61 8.66 -20.45
C LEU A 43 -35.49 7.29 -21.14
N PRO A 44 -36.50 6.41 -21.02
CA PRO A 44 -36.42 5.04 -21.54
C PRO A 44 -36.55 5.03 -23.07
N VAL A 45 -35.47 5.42 -23.76
CA VAL A 45 -35.35 5.41 -25.22
C VAL A 45 -34.75 4.11 -25.77
N ALA A 46 -33.97 3.35 -24.98
CA ALA A 46 -33.34 2.09 -25.40
C ALA A 46 -32.82 1.25 -24.21
N THR A 47 -32.57 -0.05 -24.41
CA THR A 47 -31.83 -0.91 -23.45
C THR A 47 -30.38 -1.10 -23.90
N LEU A 48 -29.42 -0.81 -23.02
CA LEU A 48 -27.99 -0.96 -23.30
C LEU A 48 -27.47 -2.35 -22.85
N SER A 49 -27.78 -3.40 -23.61
CA SER A 49 -27.33 -4.77 -23.27
C SER A 49 -25.83 -4.99 -23.42
N TRP A 50 -25.14 -4.19 -24.24
CA TRP A 50 -23.68 -4.29 -24.45
C TRP A 50 -22.85 -3.65 -23.33
N SER A 51 -23.45 -2.72 -22.58
CA SER A 51 -22.71 -1.94 -21.59
C SER A 51 -22.25 -2.77 -20.39
N SER A 52 -22.94 -3.85 -20.05
CA SER A 52 -22.53 -4.76 -18.97
C SER A 52 -21.19 -5.43 -19.26
N GLU A 53 -20.98 -5.94 -20.48
CA GLU A 53 -19.70 -6.57 -20.87
C GLU A 53 -18.55 -5.55 -20.88
N VAL A 54 -18.83 -4.33 -21.35
CA VAL A 54 -17.84 -3.24 -21.40
C VAL A 54 -17.50 -2.75 -19.98
N ILE A 55 -18.48 -2.62 -19.09
CA ILE A 55 -18.24 -2.27 -17.67
C ILE A 55 -17.35 -3.33 -17.02
N GLU A 56 -17.63 -4.62 -17.23
CA GLU A 56 -16.80 -5.71 -16.70
C GLU A 56 -15.37 -5.62 -17.22
N LEU A 57 -15.19 -5.35 -18.51
CA LEU A 57 -13.87 -5.15 -19.12
C LEU A 57 -13.12 -3.97 -18.48
N LEU A 58 -13.72 -2.78 -18.45
CA LEU A 58 -13.06 -1.58 -17.92
C LEU A 58 -12.76 -1.73 -16.42
N PHE A 59 -13.65 -2.38 -15.67
CA PHE A 59 -13.46 -2.64 -14.26
C PHE A 59 -12.29 -3.61 -14.02
N ALA A 60 -12.22 -4.71 -14.75
CA ALA A 60 -11.10 -5.65 -14.66
C ALA A 60 -9.77 -4.95 -14.95
N TRP A 61 -9.68 -4.22 -16.06
CA TRP A 61 -8.49 -3.46 -16.43
C TRP A 61 -8.10 -2.43 -15.36
N MET A 62 -9.06 -1.68 -14.82
CA MET A 62 -8.81 -0.72 -13.75
C MET A 62 -8.24 -1.39 -12.49
N VAL A 63 -8.83 -2.51 -12.04
CA VAL A 63 -8.42 -3.20 -10.82
C VAL A 63 -7.01 -3.77 -10.97
N PHE A 64 -6.73 -4.47 -12.07
CA PHE A 64 -5.42 -5.10 -12.27
C PHE A 64 -4.30 -4.09 -12.51
N VAL A 65 -4.55 -3.05 -13.33
CA VAL A 65 -3.56 -1.99 -13.55
C VAL A 65 -3.38 -1.13 -12.28
N GLY A 66 -4.46 -0.86 -11.56
CA GLY A 66 -4.42 -0.18 -10.26
C GLY A 66 -3.63 -0.96 -9.22
N ALA A 67 -3.84 -2.27 -9.13
CA ALA A 67 -3.07 -3.16 -8.26
C ALA A 67 -1.58 -3.15 -8.62
N ALA A 68 -1.23 -3.24 -9.91
CA ALA A 68 0.17 -3.18 -10.37
C ALA A 68 0.84 -1.83 -10.05
N ALA A 69 0.11 -0.72 -10.25
CA ALA A 69 0.59 0.62 -9.90
C ALA A 69 0.80 0.76 -8.38
N LEU A 70 -0.11 0.20 -7.56
CA LEU A 70 0.01 0.21 -6.11
C LEU A 70 1.16 -0.67 -5.63
N TRP A 71 1.37 -1.83 -6.26
CA TRP A 71 2.49 -2.74 -5.97
C TRP A 71 3.83 -2.04 -6.19
N ARG A 72 3.99 -1.36 -7.33
CA ARG A 72 5.17 -0.52 -7.62
C ARG A 72 5.36 0.58 -6.57
N ALA A 73 4.28 1.22 -6.12
CA ALA A 73 4.36 2.31 -5.14
C ALA A 73 4.62 1.82 -3.70
N ASN A 74 4.18 0.61 -3.35
CA ASN A 74 4.27 0.03 -2.00
C ASN A 74 5.37 -1.02 -1.83
N ASP A 75 6.27 -1.18 -2.80
CA ASP A 75 7.24 -2.29 -2.86
C ASP A 75 7.97 -2.52 -1.52
N HIS A 76 8.19 -1.51 -0.67
CA HIS A 76 8.86 -1.65 0.64
C HIS A 76 8.18 -0.96 1.84
N PHE A 77 7.25 -0.03 1.61
CA PHE A 77 6.87 0.94 2.64
C PHE A 77 6.02 0.35 3.79
N ARG A 78 5.18 -0.66 3.50
CA ARG A 78 4.24 -1.18 4.50
C ARG A 78 4.87 -2.19 5.46
N ILE A 79 5.76 -3.04 4.95
CA ILE A 79 6.49 -4.03 5.77
C ILE A 79 7.51 -3.30 6.63
N ASP A 80 8.22 -2.31 6.09
CA ASP A 80 9.22 -1.56 6.84
C ASP A 80 8.60 -0.84 8.06
N SER A 81 7.35 -0.37 7.98
CA SER A 81 6.71 0.30 9.13
C SER A 81 6.37 -0.65 10.30
N ILE A 82 5.97 -1.88 10.00
CA ILE A 82 5.68 -2.94 10.99
C ILE A 82 6.98 -3.61 11.45
N LEU A 83 7.94 -3.81 10.56
CA LEU A 83 9.26 -4.31 10.92
C LEU A 83 10.08 -3.31 11.72
N LEU A 84 9.96 -1.99 11.50
CA LEU A 84 10.60 -0.98 12.36
C LEU A 84 10.14 -1.10 13.81
N ARG A 85 8.87 -1.46 14.03
CA ARG A 85 8.32 -1.71 15.37
C ARG A 85 8.77 -3.05 15.94
N LEU A 86 9.17 -4.01 15.11
CA LEU A 86 9.69 -5.32 15.51
C LEU A 86 11.23 -5.40 15.55
N ASP A 87 11.95 -4.42 14.98
CA ASP A 87 13.43 -4.36 14.89
C ASP A 87 14.13 -4.15 16.25
N VAL A 88 13.36 -3.95 17.32
CA VAL A 88 13.82 -4.15 18.71
C VAL A 88 14.18 -5.62 19.01
N THR A 89 13.85 -6.55 18.10
CA THR A 89 14.10 -8.00 18.25
C THR A 89 15.06 -8.47 17.15
N PRO A 90 16.05 -9.35 17.42
CA PRO A 90 17.00 -9.85 16.42
C PRO A 90 16.38 -10.63 15.24
N LEU A 91 15.06 -10.86 15.26
CA LEU A 91 14.28 -11.56 14.24
C LEU A 91 13.79 -10.67 13.08
N GLY A 92 13.88 -9.33 13.20
CA GLY A 92 13.41 -8.38 12.17
C GLY A 92 13.95 -8.64 10.76
N PRO A 93 15.26 -8.84 10.57
CA PRO A 93 15.84 -9.08 9.24
C PRO A 93 15.39 -10.41 8.60
N ALA A 94 15.21 -11.46 9.39
CA ALA A 94 14.78 -12.77 8.92
C ALA A 94 13.32 -12.74 8.44
N MET A 95 12.44 -12.04 9.18
CA MET A 95 11.05 -11.84 8.76
C MET A 95 10.96 -11.03 7.45
N ARG A 96 11.84 -10.04 7.26
CA ARG A 96 11.87 -9.24 6.02
C ARG A 96 12.14 -10.11 4.79
N ILE A 97 13.15 -10.96 4.88
CA ILE A 97 13.53 -11.88 3.80
C ILE A 97 12.40 -12.89 3.54
N MET A 98 11.76 -13.40 4.60
CA MET A 98 10.66 -14.34 4.48
C MET A 98 9.45 -13.73 3.77
N VAL A 99 9.04 -12.52 4.15
CA VAL A 99 7.90 -11.84 3.50
C VAL A 99 8.21 -11.55 2.04
N GLU A 100 9.43 -11.10 1.73
CA GLU A 100 9.85 -10.86 0.35
C GLU A 100 9.83 -12.15 -0.49
N ALA A 101 10.31 -13.26 0.07
CA ALA A 101 10.30 -14.55 -0.60
C ALA A 101 8.86 -15.04 -0.86
N ILE A 102 7.96 -14.89 0.12
CA ILE A 102 6.54 -15.25 -0.04
C ILE A 102 5.88 -14.38 -1.11
N ALA A 103 6.15 -13.07 -1.10
CA ALA A 103 5.62 -12.15 -2.11
C ALA A 103 6.10 -12.52 -3.53
N PHE A 104 7.39 -12.85 -3.68
CA PHE A 104 7.94 -13.29 -4.96
C PHE A 104 7.29 -14.59 -5.45
N VAL A 105 7.13 -15.59 -4.59
CA VAL A 105 6.47 -16.86 -4.93
C VAL A 105 5.01 -16.62 -5.32
N PHE A 106 4.30 -15.78 -4.58
CA PHE A 106 2.91 -15.43 -4.87
C PHE A 106 2.77 -14.81 -6.27
N VAL A 107 3.60 -13.82 -6.60
CA VAL A 107 3.56 -13.14 -7.90
C VAL A 107 3.96 -14.08 -9.04
N ALA A 108 4.93 -14.97 -8.82
CA ALA A 108 5.33 -15.98 -9.81
C ALA A 108 4.19 -16.97 -10.11
N LEU A 109 3.54 -17.51 -9.08
CA LEU A 109 2.40 -18.40 -9.23
C LEU A 109 1.22 -17.68 -9.90
N PHE A 110 0.91 -16.46 -9.45
CA PHE A 110 -0.15 -15.64 -10.04
C PHE A 110 0.07 -15.44 -11.55
N THR A 111 1.29 -15.11 -11.96
CA THR A 111 1.64 -14.92 -13.38
C THR A 111 1.51 -16.23 -14.17
N TYR A 112 1.93 -17.36 -13.61
CA TYR A 112 1.81 -18.67 -14.26
C TYR A 112 0.36 -19.10 -14.46
N TYR A 113 -0.46 -19.01 -13.41
CA TYR A 113 -1.86 -19.40 -13.47
C TYR A 113 -2.67 -18.49 -14.40
N THR A 114 -2.43 -17.18 -14.38
CA THR A 114 -3.12 -16.23 -15.26
C THR A 114 -2.71 -16.41 -16.72
N TRP A 115 -1.45 -16.76 -17.00
CA TRP A 115 -0.99 -17.12 -18.34
C TRP A 115 -1.65 -18.40 -18.87
N ASN A 116 -1.68 -19.45 -18.05
CA ASN A 116 -2.36 -20.69 -18.41
C ASN A 116 -3.88 -20.50 -18.57
N LEU A 117 -4.48 -19.60 -17.79
CA LEU A 117 -5.88 -19.23 -17.94
C LEU A 117 -6.12 -18.53 -19.27
N LEU A 118 -5.27 -17.59 -19.67
CA LEU A 118 -5.36 -16.89 -20.95
C LEU A 118 -5.28 -17.87 -22.13
N MET A 119 -4.34 -18.82 -22.10
CA MET A 119 -4.20 -19.83 -23.15
C MET A 119 -5.38 -20.79 -23.24
N ARG A 120 -6.09 -21.01 -22.13
CA ARG A 120 -7.29 -21.86 -22.08
C ARG A 120 -8.58 -21.10 -22.35
N ALA A 121 -8.53 -19.77 -22.28
CA ALA A 121 -9.66 -18.88 -22.54
C ALA A 121 -9.87 -18.72 -24.06
N GLY A 122 -10.13 -19.82 -24.76
CA GLY A 122 -10.62 -19.79 -26.14
C GLY A 122 -12.14 -19.54 -26.16
N GLY A 123 -12.58 -18.54 -26.93
CA GLY A 123 -14.00 -18.24 -27.15
C GLY A 123 -14.29 -16.76 -27.44
N THR A 124 -15.43 -16.48 -28.08
CA THR A 124 -15.95 -15.10 -28.30
C THR A 124 -16.93 -14.70 -27.20
N SER A 125 -17.07 -13.40 -26.94
CA SER A 125 -18.04 -12.90 -25.95
C SER A 125 -19.48 -13.05 -26.48
N PRO A 126 -20.47 -13.40 -25.63
CA PRO A 126 -21.82 -13.73 -26.09
C PRO A 126 -22.59 -12.58 -26.77
N ILE A 127 -22.28 -11.32 -26.44
CA ILE A 127 -23.05 -10.15 -26.91
C ILE A 127 -22.24 -9.26 -27.86
N LEU A 128 -20.94 -9.05 -27.61
CA LEU A 128 -20.08 -8.22 -28.47
C LEU A 128 -19.34 -9.00 -29.56
N ASP A 129 -19.34 -10.33 -29.50
CA ASP A 129 -18.56 -11.24 -30.36
C ASP A 129 -17.06 -10.90 -30.41
N TRP A 130 -16.56 -10.23 -29.37
CA TRP A 130 -15.15 -9.87 -29.26
C TRP A 130 -14.35 -11.01 -28.63
N PRO A 131 -13.04 -11.12 -28.94
CA PRO A 131 -12.21 -12.17 -28.38
C PRO A 131 -12.14 -11.99 -26.87
N ARG A 132 -12.62 -13.00 -26.13
CA ARG A 132 -12.67 -12.99 -24.66
C ARG A 132 -11.27 -12.87 -24.04
N GLU A 133 -10.24 -13.14 -24.83
CA GLU A 133 -8.82 -12.92 -24.54
C GLU A 133 -8.56 -11.49 -24.02
N LEU A 134 -9.23 -10.46 -24.54
CA LEU A 134 -9.04 -9.06 -24.11
C LEU A 134 -9.39 -8.82 -22.63
N TRP A 135 -10.31 -9.62 -22.07
CA TRP A 135 -10.68 -9.55 -20.65
C TRP A 135 -9.60 -10.17 -19.77
N TYR A 136 -8.98 -11.26 -20.23
CA TYR A 136 -8.02 -12.01 -19.44
C TYR A 136 -6.58 -11.51 -19.59
N VAL A 137 -6.22 -10.82 -20.69
CA VAL A 137 -4.86 -10.29 -20.94
C VAL A 137 -4.37 -9.32 -19.87
N CYS A 138 -5.28 -8.57 -19.22
CA CYS A 138 -4.90 -7.64 -18.15
C CYS A 138 -4.31 -8.36 -16.92
N MET A 139 -4.69 -9.62 -16.68
CA MET A 139 -4.21 -10.43 -15.55
C MET A 139 -2.73 -10.81 -15.68
N PRO A 140 -2.27 -11.53 -16.73
CA PRO A 140 -0.86 -11.82 -16.90
C PRO A 140 -0.02 -10.56 -17.16
N LEU A 141 -0.60 -9.51 -17.76
CA LEU A 141 0.11 -8.24 -17.94
C LEU A 141 0.43 -7.58 -16.57
N SER A 142 -0.54 -7.47 -15.68
CA SER A 142 -0.32 -6.95 -14.33
C SER A 142 0.62 -7.84 -13.51
N GLY A 143 0.47 -9.17 -13.61
CA GLY A 143 1.37 -10.14 -12.99
C GLY A 143 2.82 -10.01 -13.47
N ALA A 144 3.04 -9.88 -14.78
CA ALA A 144 4.37 -9.67 -15.35
C ALA A 144 5.02 -8.38 -14.84
N ILE A 145 4.25 -7.29 -14.77
CA ILE A 145 4.73 -6.02 -14.21
C ILE A 145 5.16 -6.22 -12.75
N MET A 146 4.31 -6.81 -11.91
CA MET A 146 4.63 -7.09 -10.50
C MET A 146 5.86 -8.01 -10.36
N ALA A 147 6.00 -9.02 -11.23
CA ALA A 147 7.11 -9.98 -11.20
C ALA A 147 8.45 -9.29 -11.48
N ILE A 148 8.48 -8.34 -12.43
CA ILE A 148 9.68 -7.57 -12.74
C ILE A 148 10.13 -6.73 -11.53
N TYR A 149 9.21 -6.07 -10.83
CA TYR A 149 9.55 -5.30 -9.63
C TYR A 149 10.02 -6.18 -8.49
N SER A 150 9.31 -7.28 -8.22
CA SER A 150 9.69 -8.23 -7.17
C SER A 150 11.07 -8.86 -7.45
N LEU A 151 11.36 -9.22 -8.70
CA LEU A 151 12.69 -9.73 -9.08
C LEU A 151 13.79 -8.68 -8.89
N ARG A 152 13.51 -7.43 -9.27
CA ARG A 152 14.45 -6.31 -9.07
C ARG A 152 14.74 -6.13 -7.58
N ASN A 153 13.73 -6.24 -6.74
CA ASN A 153 13.92 -6.09 -5.32
C ASN A 153 14.71 -7.25 -4.70
N ALA A 154 14.34 -8.49 -5.01
CA ALA A 154 15.10 -9.67 -4.61
C ALA A 154 16.57 -9.57 -5.03
N CYS A 155 16.84 -9.10 -6.25
CA CYS A 155 18.19 -8.85 -6.76
C CYS A 155 18.92 -7.76 -5.97
N ASN A 156 18.26 -6.66 -5.61
CA ASN A 156 18.85 -5.59 -4.79
C ASN A 156 19.18 -6.08 -3.38
N LEU A 157 18.31 -6.88 -2.78
CA LEU A 157 18.52 -7.48 -1.46
C LEU A 157 19.69 -8.47 -1.48
N ALA A 158 19.76 -9.35 -2.48
CA ALA A 158 20.88 -10.27 -2.65
C ALA A 158 22.23 -9.54 -2.86
N ARG A 159 22.22 -8.42 -3.60
CA ARG A 159 23.40 -7.55 -3.75
C ARG A 159 23.83 -6.91 -2.44
N ARG A 160 22.87 -6.43 -1.63
CA ARG A 160 23.15 -5.85 -0.30
C ARG A 160 23.73 -6.88 0.68
N HIS A 161 23.23 -8.12 0.66
CA HIS A 161 23.80 -9.21 1.47
C HIS A 161 25.20 -9.62 1.01
N ARG A 162 25.48 -9.65 -0.31
CA ARG A 162 26.83 -9.91 -0.84
C ARG A 162 27.82 -8.75 -0.60
N ALA A 163 27.33 -7.51 -0.50
CA ALA A 163 28.16 -6.34 -0.26
C ALA A 163 28.60 -6.17 1.22
N GLY A 164 28.28 -7.11 2.11
CA GLY A 164 28.83 -7.18 3.47
C GLY A 164 28.75 -5.86 4.26
N SER A 165 27.69 -5.07 4.09
CA SER A 165 27.59 -3.76 4.73
C SER A 165 26.97 -3.86 6.14
N PRO A 166 27.52 -3.13 7.13
CA PRO A 166 27.18 -3.27 8.54
C PRO A 166 25.72 -2.91 8.81
N ARG A 167 25.11 -3.55 9.82
CA ARG A 167 23.78 -3.23 10.35
C ARG A 167 23.60 -1.71 10.42
N GLN A 168 22.71 -1.17 9.60
CA GLN A 168 22.23 0.19 9.74
C GLN A 168 21.31 0.20 10.96
N VAL A 169 21.89 0.43 12.15
CA VAL A 169 21.13 0.75 13.37
C VAL A 169 20.29 1.98 13.03
N PRO A 170 18.96 1.99 13.28
CA PRO A 170 18.14 3.18 13.13
C PRO A 170 18.84 4.37 13.79
N GLN A 171 19.22 5.36 13.00
CA GLN A 171 19.80 6.60 13.52
C GLN A 171 18.78 7.20 14.50
N PRO A 172 19.17 7.48 15.77
CA PRO A 172 18.28 8.22 16.66
C PRO A 172 17.97 9.55 15.99
N HIS A 173 16.69 9.87 15.89
CA HIS A 173 16.24 11.15 15.34
C HIS A 173 17.03 12.30 16.01
N PRO A 174 17.76 13.16 15.26
CA PRO A 174 18.58 14.25 15.81
C PRO A 174 17.86 15.30 16.67
N ASN A 175 16.56 15.13 16.94
CA ASN A 175 15.72 16.07 17.66
C ASN A 175 15.07 15.46 18.91
N LEU A 176 15.74 14.53 19.59
CA LEU A 176 15.39 14.24 20.98
C LEU A 176 16.08 15.30 21.86
N HIS A 177 15.27 16.24 22.35
CA HIS A 177 15.65 17.42 23.11
C HIS A 177 16.81 17.20 24.12
N PRO A 178 17.92 17.94 24.01
CA PRO A 178 19.04 17.96 24.98
C PRO A 178 18.72 18.57 26.36
N ASN A 179 17.49 18.44 26.87
CA ASN A 179 17.05 19.18 28.07
C ASN A 179 16.33 18.32 29.12
N LEU A 180 16.76 17.09 29.32
CA LEU A 180 16.29 16.26 30.45
C LEU A 180 17.42 15.72 31.34
N ASP A 181 18.66 16.17 31.13
CA ASP A 181 19.81 15.88 32.01
C ASP A 181 20.43 17.16 32.58
N LYS A 182 19.57 18.07 33.02
CA LYS A 182 19.94 18.97 34.12
C LYS A 182 19.26 18.44 35.36
N GLY A 183 19.97 17.56 36.08
CA GLY A 183 19.78 17.46 37.52
C GLY A 183 19.84 18.86 38.13
N PRO A 184 19.08 19.12 39.20
CA PRO A 184 18.88 20.47 39.71
C PRO A 184 20.23 21.12 40.03
N ASP A 185 20.44 22.32 39.49
CA ASP A 185 21.65 23.13 39.74
C ASP A 185 21.91 23.23 41.25
N PRO A 186 23.12 22.90 41.74
CA PRO A 186 23.47 22.99 43.16
C PRO A 186 23.57 24.45 43.68
N ALA A 187 23.19 25.44 42.88
CA ALA A 187 23.32 26.87 43.18
C ALA A 187 22.02 27.53 43.70
N ALA A 188 20.92 26.78 43.89
CA ALA A 188 19.65 27.32 44.40
C ALA A 188 19.39 27.02 45.89
N ALA A 189 20.32 26.34 46.57
CA ALA A 189 20.21 26.04 47.99
C ALA A 189 20.92 27.12 48.82
N GLU A 190 20.28 28.28 49.01
CA GLU A 190 20.42 29.13 50.21
C GLU A 190 19.65 30.46 50.03
N THR A 191 18.35 30.45 50.31
CA THR A 191 17.70 31.59 51.00
C THR A 191 16.56 31.05 51.87
N PRO A 192 16.61 31.25 53.20
CA PRO A 192 15.63 30.72 54.15
C PRO A 192 14.32 31.52 54.25
N VAL A 193 13.21 30.76 54.26
CA VAL A 193 11.94 30.92 55.02
C VAL A 193 11.19 32.26 54.97
N ALA A 194 9.98 32.24 54.40
CA ALA A 194 8.75 32.75 55.03
C ALA A 194 7.49 32.27 54.28
N GLY A 195 6.62 31.49 54.94
CA GLY A 195 5.22 31.31 54.51
C GLY A 195 4.41 32.60 54.70
N PRO A 196 3.16 32.70 54.20
CA PRO A 196 2.07 31.93 54.82
C PRO A 196 0.94 31.46 53.88
N SER A 197 0.22 30.44 54.38
CA SER A 197 -1.20 30.12 54.16
C SER A 197 -1.85 30.45 52.81
N ASP A 198 -2.20 29.43 52.03
CA ASP A 198 -3.54 29.41 51.45
C ASP A 198 -4.08 27.98 51.34
N SER A 199 -5.27 27.81 51.90
CA SER A 199 -6.07 26.61 52.01
C SER A 199 -6.94 26.49 50.77
N THR A 200 -6.70 25.50 49.92
CA THR A 200 -7.70 25.08 48.92
C THR A 200 -7.89 23.56 48.96
N PRO A 201 -9.08 23.07 49.38
CA PRO A 201 -9.34 21.64 49.50
C PRO A 201 -9.43 20.93 48.15
N ILE A 202 -8.83 19.74 48.09
CA ILE A 202 -8.95 18.76 47.02
C ILE A 202 -10.41 18.26 46.95
N PRO A 203 -11.11 18.33 45.80
CA PRO A 203 -12.44 17.73 45.68
C PRO A 203 -12.35 16.19 45.62
N PRO A 204 -13.24 15.46 46.33
CA PRO A 204 -13.15 14.01 46.41
C PRO A 204 -13.67 13.30 45.15
N LEU A 205 -13.02 12.18 44.84
CA LEU A 205 -13.37 11.19 43.83
C LEU A 205 -14.82 10.70 43.99
N VAL A 206 -15.64 10.86 42.95
CA VAL A 206 -16.99 10.30 42.90
C VAL A 206 -16.90 8.84 42.45
N GLU A 207 -17.06 7.94 43.40
CA GLU A 207 -17.23 6.49 43.22
C GLU A 207 -18.67 6.16 42.74
N PRO A 208 -18.88 5.16 41.86
CA PRO A 208 -20.19 4.91 41.26
C PRO A 208 -21.17 4.23 42.23
N ALA A 209 -22.26 4.93 42.54
CA ALA A 209 -23.33 4.45 43.40
C ALA A 209 -24.19 3.37 42.73
N ARG A 210 -23.95 2.14 43.17
CA ARG A 210 -24.87 0.99 43.17
C ARG A 210 -26.23 1.37 43.79
N LYS A 211 -27.33 1.33 43.03
CA LYS A 211 -28.70 1.31 43.58
C LYS A 211 -29.41 -0.01 43.26
N ARG A 212 -29.72 -0.75 44.32
CA ARG A 212 -30.57 -1.95 44.33
C ARG A 212 -31.97 -1.55 44.87
N ARG A 213 -32.99 -2.18 44.28
CA ARG A 213 -34.34 -2.54 44.81
C ARG A 213 -35.51 -1.53 44.84
N ALA A 214 -36.63 -2.09 44.38
CA ALA A 214 -38.03 -1.99 44.83
C ALA A 214 -38.93 -0.92 44.21
N SER A 215 -39.77 -1.34 43.24
CA SER A 215 -41.20 -1.61 43.48
C SER A 215 -41.72 -2.62 42.46
#